data_AF-A0A2I0K0R6-F1
#
_entry.id   AF-A0A2I0K0R6-F1
#
_cell.length_a   1.000
_cell.length_b   1.000
_cell.length_c   1.000
_cell.angle_alpha   90.00
_cell.angle_beta   90.00
_cell.angle_gamma   90.00
#
_symmetry.space_group_name_H-M   'P 1'
#
loop_
_entity.id
_entity.type
_entity.pdbx_description
1 polymer ?
#
loop_
_entity_poly.entity_id
_entity_poly.type
_entity_poly.pdbx_seq_one_letter_code
_entity_poly.pdbx_strand_id
1 'polypeptide(L)'
;MFHLEFNGKQWAAVSTSTVGPQHEELICTNPRESISVCLAWTQDGQSPFISMLELLPLPDGMYANMSSDTSWRTLYRYMYGATDSILGYLQDKYNRGWQPRNESDFGVMSLTADFTLIISTSVDYPPDPALLHAIMVPSAEFEFPLYFQDVYFYTVRPQYRNCTSFGIQFIDDPAVYLIPNKSDLPPIINSIEVYDSGYIHGYRATSQDDVDGSKAIIDGFEQLQQWSGACLPLSSSWQWLTCSEFYPTPNVTSMNLSGYGLQGHLPDFSQMRALKTM
;
A
#
# COMPACT_ATOMS: atom_id res chain seq x y z
N MET A 1 -12.91 1.20 12.21
CA MET A 1 -11.92 1.59 11.20
C MET A 1 -10.76 2.27 11.91
N PHE A 2 -9.52 2.05 11.50
CA PHE A 2 -8.36 2.76 12.05
C PHE A 2 -7.37 3.06 10.94
N HIS A 3 -6.47 4.01 11.15
CA HIS A 3 -5.41 4.32 10.22
C HIS A 3 -4.13 3.58 10.62
N LEU A 4 -3.46 2.99 9.64
CA LEU A 4 -2.12 2.45 9.82
C LEU A 4 -1.11 3.48 9.32
N GLU A 5 -0.17 3.84 10.17
CA GLU A 5 0.90 4.78 9.86
C GLU A 5 2.27 4.12 10.00
N PHE A 6 3.14 4.38 9.03
CA PHE A 6 4.54 3.98 9.05
C PHE A 6 5.42 5.22 9.09
N ASN A 7 6.28 5.34 10.10
CA ASN A 7 7.15 6.51 10.30
C ASN A 7 6.37 7.85 10.26
N GLY A 8 5.17 7.88 10.86
CA GLY A 8 4.29 9.06 10.88
C GLY A 8 3.60 9.39 9.56
N LYS A 9 3.74 8.53 8.54
CA LYS A 9 3.01 8.62 7.27
C LYS A 9 1.80 7.69 7.31
N GLN A 10 0.60 8.25 7.22
CA GLN A 10 -0.61 7.47 7.00
C GLN A 10 -0.49 6.71 5.67
N TRP A 11 -0.75 5.42 5.74
CA TRP A 11 -0.60 4.52 4.62
C TRP A 11 -1.92 3.87 4.20
N ALA A 12 -2.69 3.37 5.16
CA ALA A 12 -3.94 2.68 4.89
C ALA A 12 -5.01 3.05 5.91
N ALA A 13 -6.27 3.04 5.47
CA ALA A 13 -7.43 3.01 6.35
C ALA A 13 -7.93 1.56 6.43
N VAL A 14 -7.78 0.93 7.58
CA VAL A 14 -8.15 -0.47 7.80
C VAL A 14 -9.57 -0.53 8.36
N SER A 15 -10.44 -1.21 7.62
CA SER A 15 -11.79 -1.55 8.08
C SER A 15 -11.83 -3.02 8.46
N THR A 16 -11.98 -3.31 9.74
CA THR A 16 -12.10 -4.68 10.23
C THR A 16 -13.38 -5.34 9.70
N SER A 17 -13.28 -6.63 9.38
CA SER A 17 -14.41 -7.42 8.88
C SER A 17 -14.73 -8.55 9.84
N THR A 18 -16.01 -8.90 9.97
CA THR A 18 -16.46 -10.10 10.68
C THR A 18 -16.33 -11.36 9.84
N VAL A 19 -16.07 -11.22 8.54
CA VAL A 19 -16.05 -12.33 7.57
C VAL A 19 -14.65 -12.94 7.41
N GLY A 20 -13.59 -12.21 7.79
CA GLY A 20 -12.24 -12.72 7.71
C GLY A 20 -11.16 -11.70 8.08
N PRO A 21 -9.90 -12.16 8.23
CA PRO A 21 -8.77 -11.28 8.49
C PRO A 21 -8.59 -10.30 7.33
N GLN A 22 -8.15 -9.09 7.66
CA GLN A 22 -7.72 -8.11 6.67
C GLN A 22 -6.20 -8.19 6.55
N HIS A 23 -5.71 -8.20 5.32
CA HIS A 23 -4.28 -8.24 5.00
C HIS A 23 -3.92 -6.98 4.22
N GLU A 24 -2.88 -6.30 4.68
CA GLU A 24 -2.37 -5.08 4.07
C GLU A 24 -0.88 -5.26 3.85
N GLU A 25 -0.39 -5.00 2.63
CA GLU A 25 1.03 -5.19 2.26
C GLU A 25 1.63 -3.90 1.70
N LEU A 26 2.76 -3.47 2.28
CA LEU A 26 3.50 -2.27 1.90
C LEU A 26 4.92 -2.62 1.47
N ILE A 27 5.33 -2.03 0.35
CA ILE A 27 6.73 -1.98 -0.08
C ILE A 27 7.24 -0.57 0.11
N CYS A 28 8.27 -0.39 0.92
CA CYS A 28 8.87 0.92 1.15
C CYS A 28 10.38 0.82 1.36
N THR A 29 11.07 1.91 1.07
CA THR A 29 12.44 2.13 1.51
C THR A 29 12.40 2.82 2.87
N ASN A 30 13.27 2.40 3.78
CA ASN A 30 13.45 3.07 5.06
C ASN A 30 14.89 3.55 5.18
N PRO A 31 15.16 4.86 5.13
CA PRO A 31 16.51 5.38 5.32
C PRO A 31 16.97 5.36 6.79
N ARG A 32 16.10 4.95 7.71
CA ARG A 32 16.37 4.90 9.16
C ARG A 32 16.73 3.49 9.61
N GLU A 33 17.35 3.40 10.79
CA GLU A 33 17.68 2.12 11.44
C GLU A 33 16.45 1.39 12.01
N SER A 34 15.32 2.10 12.19
CA SER A 34 14.08 1.55 12.73
C SER A 34 12.85 1.99 11.93
N ILE A 35 11.79 1.18 11.97
CA ILE A 35 10.47 1.50 11.43
C ILE A 35 9.50 1.64 12.61
N SER A 36 8.82 2.78 12.70
CA SER A 36 7.72 2.98 13.65
C SER A 36 6.39 2.64 13.00
N VAL A 37 5.57 1.84 13.68
CA VAL A 37 4.21 1.48 13.24
C VAL A 37 3.21 2.02 14.24
N CYS A 38 2.26 2.83 13.80
CA CYS A 38 1.21 3.42 14.63
C CYS A 38 -0.18 2.99 14.15
N LEU A 39 -1.04 2.69 15.12
CA LEU A 39 -2.46 2.35 14.94
C LEU A 39 -3.30 3.55 15.37
N ALA A 40 -3.51 4.49 14.46
CA ALA A 40 -4.22 5.74 14.74
C ALA A 40 -5.74 5.54 14.74
N TRP A 41 -6.41 6.05 15.77
CA TRP A 41 -7.85 5.89 15.95
C TRP A 41 -8.59 6.83 15.00
N THR A 42 -9.75 6.40 14.52
CA THR A 42 -10.61 7.29 13.70
C THR A 42 -11.70 7.96 14.53
N GLN A 43 -12.06 7.35 15.67
CA GLN A 43 -13.08 7.83 16.59
C GLN A 43 -12.73 7.46 18.03
N ASP A 44 -13.20 8.27 18.98
CA ASP A 44 -13.02 8.04 20.42
C ASP A 44 -13.63 6.70 20.86
N GLY A 45 -12.93 5.99 21.76
CA GLY A 45 -13.38 4.71 22.31
C GLY A 45 -13.15 3.50 21.40
N GLN A 46 -12.48 3.65 20.26
CA GLN A 46 -12.05 2.52 19.44
C GLN A 46 -10.78 1.87 20.00
N SER A 47 -10.64 0.56 19.80
CA SER A 47 -9.41 -0.18 20.13
C SER A 47 -8.90 -0.89 18.87
N PRO A 48 -8.03 -0.26 18.08
CA PRO A 48 -7.43 -0.91 16.93
C PRO A 48 -6.50 -2.03 17.40
N PHE A 49 -6.35 -3.05 16.59
CA PHE A 49 -5.46 -4.16 16.88
C PHE A 49 -4.83 -4.70 15.60
N ILE A 50 -3.64 -5.27 15.75
CA ILE A 50 -2.94 -6.03 14.73
C ILE A 50 -2.70 -7.42 15.33
N SER A 51 -3.02 -8.47 14.57
CA SER A 51 -2.72 -9.85 14.97
C SER A 51 -1.30 -10.28 14.58
N MET A 52 -0.77 -9.75 13.48
CA MET A 52 0.54 -10.09 12.93
C MET A 52 1.15 -8.91 12.18
N LEU A 53 2.45 -8.67 12.39
CA LEU A 53 3.26 -7.70 11.65
C LEU A 53 4.51 -8.42 11.15
N GLU A 54 4.68 -8.46 9.83
CA GLU A 54 5.84 -9.07 9.17
C GLU A 54 6.68 -8.00 8.49
N LEU A 55 8.01 -8.06 8.66
CA LEU A 55 8.96 -7.19 7.98
C LEU A 55 9.95 -8.08 7.23
N LEU A 56 9.95 -7.96 5.90
CA LEU A 56 10.76 -8.78 5.01
C LEU A 56 11.66 -7.89 4.17
N PRO A 57 12.98 -8.10 4.18
CA PRO A 57 13.89 -7.34 3.33
C PRO A 57 13.70 -7.74 1.87
N LEU A 58 13.59 -6.75 0.98
CA LEU A 58 13.60 -6.94 -0.47
C LEU A 58 14.91 -6.40 -1.05
N PRO A 59 15.52 -7.08 -2.05
CA PRO A 59 16.70 -6.56 -2.72
C PRO A 59 16.43 -5.23 -3.44
N ASP A 60 17.41 -4.34 -3.43
CA ASP A 60 17.35 -3.09 -4.19
C ASP A 60 17.13 -3.38 -5.69
N GLY A 61 16.24 -2.61 -6.31
CA GLY A 61 15.91 -2.77 -7.73
C GLY A 61 15.11 -4.04 -8.06
N MET A 62 14.63 -4.79 -7.05
CA MET A 62 13.75 -5.94 -7.26
C MET A 62 12.48 -5.54 -8.02
N TYR A 63 11.97 -4.33 -7.82
CA TYR A 63 10.97 -3.71 -8.68
C TYR A 63 11.58 -2.54 -9.46
N ALA A 64 12.16 -2.81 -10.62
CA ALA A 64 12.96 -1.82 -11.35
C ALA A 64 12.15 -0.61 -11.83
N ASN A 65 10.84 -0.77 -12.02
CA ASN A 65 9.92 0.28 -12.46
C ASN A 65 9.27 1.06 -11.30
N MET A 66 9.55 0.69 -10.05
CA MET A 66 9.00 1.36 -8.86
C MET A 66 10.04 2.31 -8.28
N SER A 67 9.64 3.55 -8.01
CA SER A 67 10.53 4.54 -7.43
C SER A 67 10.82 4.24 -5.95
N SER A 68 12.07 4.49 -5.55
CA SER A 68 12.55 4.27 -4.18
C SER A 68 12.27 5.43 -3.24
N ASP A 69 11.68 6.52 -3.71
CA ASP A 69 11.35 7.73 -2.95
C ASP A 69 9.92 7.73 -2.38
N THR A 70 9.14 6.69 -2.71
CA THR A 70 7.77 6.53 -2.24
C THR A 70 7.54 5.13 -1.65
N SER A 71 6.34 4.94 -1.14
CA SER A 71 5.85 3.67 -0.60
C SER A 71 4.75 3.15 -1.52
N TRP A 72 4.70 1.85 -1.72
CA TRP A 72 3.79 1.19 -2.65
C TRP A 72 2.90 0.22 -1.89
N ARG A 73 1.59 0.44 -1.95
CA ARG A 73 0.57 -0.44 -1.40
C ARG A 73 0.19 -1.47 -2.45
N THR A 74 0.16 -2.74 -2.08
CA THR A 74 -0.36 -3.79 -2.97
C THR A 74 -1.88 -3.71 -3.00
N LEU A 75 -2.46 -3.45 -4.17
CA LEU A 75 -3.91 -3.51 -4.35
C LEU A 75 -4.35 -4.97 -4.50
N TYR A 76 -3.69 -5.68 -5.41
CA TYR A 76 -3.89 -7.11 -5.59
C TYR A 76 -2.68 -7.76 -6.26
N ARG A 77 -2.55 -9.06 -5.98
CA ARG A 77 -1.56 -9.94 -6.58
C ARG A 77 -2.25 -11.26 -6.90
N TYR A 78 -2.47 -11.52 -8.18
CA TYR A 78 -3.27 -12.67 -8.63
C TYR A 78 -2.48 -13.67 -9.46
N MET A 79 -2.85 -14.93 -9.30
CA MET A 79 -2.53 -16.05 -10.20
C MET A 79 -3.82 -16.56 -10.85
N TYR A 80 -3.93 -16.36 -12.15
CA TYR A 80 -5.10 -16.71 -12.93
C TYR A 80 -5.09 -18.19 -13.33
N GLY A 81 -6.26 -18.82 -13.29
CA GLY A 81 -6.41 -20.24 -13.65
C GLY A 81 -5.86 -21.21 -12.60
N ALA A 82 -5.24 -20.70 -11.52
CA ALA A 82 -4.87 -21.48 -10.36
C ALA A 82 -6.10 -21.74 -9.48
N THR A 83 -6.21 -22.96 -8.96
CA THR A 83 -7.27 -23.39 -8.03
C THR A 83 -6.76 -23.65 -6.62
N ASP A 84 -5.45 -23.48 -6.41
CA ASP A 84 -4.78 -23.75 -5.14
C ASP A 84 -5.03 -22.67 -4.10
N SER A 85 -4.59 -22.92 -2.85
CA SER A 85 -4.53 -21.89 -1.81
C SER A 85 -3.56 -20.75 -2.17
N ILE A 86 -3.65 -19.65 -1.44
CA ILE A 86 -2.71 -18.52 -1.55
C ILE A 86 -1.27 -19.03 -1.55
N LEU A 87 -0.50 -18.65 -2.56
CA LEU A 87 0.93 -18.97 -2.67
C LEU A 87 1.74 -17.91 -1.91
N GLY A 88 2.75 -18.36 -1.16
CA GLY A 88 3.60 -17.50 -0.33
C GLY A 88 4.90 -18.20 0.04
N TYR A 89 5.33 -18.09 1.31
CA TYR A 89 6.57 -18.67 1.83
C TYR A 89 6.77 -20.14 1.44
N LEU A 90 8.04 -20.53 1.23
CA LEU A 90 8.54 -21.78 0.60
C LEU A 90 8.40 -21.84 -0.92
N GLN A 91 7.42 -21.17 -1.52
CA GLN A 91 7.22 -21.13 -2.97
C GLN A 91 7.64 -19.80 -3.59
N ASP A 92 7.46 -18.69 -2.85
CA ASP A 92 8.04 -17.39 -3.15
C ASP A 92 9.14 -17.07 -2.12
N LYS A 93 10.38 -16.89 -2.60
CA LYS A 93 11.53 -16.52 -1.78
C LYS A 93 11.38 -15.16 -1.09
N TYR A 94 10.49 -14.30 -1.59
CA TYR A 94 10.17 -13.00 -1.00
C TYR A 94 8.89 -13.02 -0.16
N ASN A 95 8.25 -14.19 -0.02
CA ASN A 95 7.00 -14.37 0.72
C ASN A 95 5.88 -13.39 0.32
N ARG A 96 5.77 -13.08 -0.97
CA ARG A 96 4.62 -12.31 -1.50
C ARG A 96 3.40 -13.22 -1.52
N GLY A 97 2.26 -12.70 -1.07
CA GLY A 97 0.99 -13.43 -1.13
C GLY A 97 0.37 -13.35 -2.52
N TRP A 98 0.30 -14.46 -3.24
CA TRP A 98 -0.35 -14.58 -4.55
C TRP A 98 -1.71 -15.26 -4.40
N GLN A 99 -2.77 -14.56 -4.76
CA GLN A 99 -4.14 -15.06 -4.59
C GLN A 99 -4.64 -15.74 -5.87
N PRO A 100 -5.25 -16.93 -5.78
CA PRO A 100 -5.93 -17.55 -6.92
C PRO A 100 -7.07 -16.65 -7.38
N ARG A 101 -7.14 -16.41 -8.68
CA ARG A 101 -8.24 -15.66 -9.29
C ARG A 101 -8.93 -16.53 -10.33
N ASN A 102 -10.16 -16.92 -10.02
CA ASN A 102 -11.04 -17.61 -10.95
C ASN A 102 -11.90 -16.59 -11.70
N GLU A 103 -11.89 -16.69 -13.03
CA GLU A 103 -12.67 -15.86 -13.95
C GLU A 103 -13.57 -16.71 -14.86
N SER A 104 -13.89 -17.96 -14.45
CA SER A 104 -14.67 -18.93 -15.24
C SER A 104 -16.02 -18.38 -15.72
N ASP A 105 -16.61 -17.45 -14.97
CA ASP A 105 -17.90 -16.82 -15.30
C ASP A 105 -17.82 -15.90 -16.53
N PHE A 106 -16.61 -15.52 -16.94
CA PHE A 106 -16.36 -14.65 -18.10
C PHE A 106 -16.03 -15.43 -19.39
N GLY A 107 -16.30 -16.74 -19.43
CA GLY A 107 -16.08 -17.56 -20.62
C GLY A 107 -14.61 -17.77 -20.98
N VAL A 108 -13.71 -17.58 -20.01
CA VAL A 108 -12.29 -17.86 -20.17
C VAL A 108 -12.00 -19.35 -19.99
N MET A 109 -10.99 -19.85 -20.68
CA MET A 109 -10.49 -21.22 -20.53
C MET A 109 -9.27 -21.22 -19.61
N SER A 110 -9.20 -22.17 -18.68
CA SER A 110 -7.99 -22.38 -17.87
C SER A 110 -6.97 -23.20 -18.65
N LEU A 111 -5.71 -22.82 -18.52
CA LEU A 111 -4.57 -23.51 -19.11
C LEU A 111 -3.57 -23.86 -18.04
N THR A 112 -2.87 -24.97 -18.25
CA THR A 112 -1.70 -25.35 -17.45
C THR A 112 -0.52 -25.46 -18.38
N ALA A 113 0.59 -24.87 -17.97
CA ALA A 113 1.85 -24.94 -18.68
C ALA A 113 2.34 -26.38 -18.86
N ASP A 114 2.89 -26.67 -20.04
CA ASP A 114 3.53 -27.94 -20.40
C ASP A 114 5.04 -27.77 -20.66
N PHE A 115 5.62 -26.61 -20.31
CA PHE A 115 7.02 -26.31 -20.54
C PHE A 115 7.95 -27.04 -19.56
N THR A 116 9.18 -27.30 -20.00
CA THR A 116 10.26 -27.88 -19.16
C THR A 116 11.23 -26.83 -18.60
N LEU A 117 11.14 -25.58 -19.08
CA LEU A 117 12.01 -24.48 -18.69
C LEU A 117 11.26 -23.15 -18.75
N ILE A 118 11.37 -22.35 -17.70
CA ILE A 118 10.96 -20.94 -17.69
C ILE A 118 12.19 -20.09 -17.95
N ILE A 119 12.14 -19.31 -19.04
CA ILE A 119 13.13 -18.24 -19.27
C ILE A 119 12.47 -16.95 -18.78
N SER A 120 12.65 -16.66 -17.50
CA SER A 120 12.13 -15.41 -16.95
C SER A 120 12.98 -14.25 -17.46
N THR A 121 12.37 -13.41 -18.30
CA THR A 121 12.90 -12.09 -18.68
C THR A 121 12.42 -10.99 -17.73
N SER A 122 11.63 -11.34 -16.71
CA SER A 122 11.08 -10.38 -15.76
C SER A 122 12.15 -9.91 -14.78
N VAL A 123 12.22 -8.59 -14.59
CA VAL A 123 13.04 -7.96 -13.54
C VAL A 123 12.42 -8.11 -12.15
N ASP A 124 11.14 -8.45 -12.07
CA ASP A 124 10.33 -8.49 -10.83
C ASP A 124 10.26 -9.91 -10.22
N TYR A 125 11.05 -10.86 -10.75
CA TYR A 125 11.26 -12.22 -10.22
C TYR A 125 9.99 -12.94 -9.69
N PRO A 126 8.90 -13.09 -10.47
CA PRO A 126 7.74 -13.87 -10.05
C PRO A 126 8.13 -15.33 -9.79
N PRO A 127 7.50 -16.02 -8.81
CA PRO A 127 7.81 -17.41 -8.54
C PRO A 127 7.22 -18.33 -9.62
N ASP A 128 7.95 -19.39 -9.99
CA ASP A 128 7.54 -20.33 -11.06
C ASP A 128 6.09 -20.84 -10.92
N PRO A 129 5.57 -21.19 -9.72
CA PRO A 129 4.20 -21.68 -9.62
C PRO A 129 3.14 -20.59 -9.89
N ALA A 130 3.46 -19.30 -9.74
CA ALA A 130 2.56 -18.22 -10.16
C ALA A 130 2.43 -18.13 -11.69
N LEU A 131 3.38 -18.71 -12.44
CA LEU A 131 3.39 -18.74 -13.90
C LEU A 131 2.91 -20.08 -14.49
N LEU A 132 2.57 -21.06 -13.64
CA LEU A 132 2.20 -22.41 -14.09
C LEU A 132 0.81 -22.44 -14.73
N HIS A 133 -0.13 -21.71 -14.16
CA HIS A 133 -1.51 -21.63 -14.63
C HIS A 133 -1.76 -20.34 -15.38
N ALA A 134 -2.78 -20.36 -16.23
CA ALA A 134 -3.22 -19.18 -16.94
C ALA A 134 -4.72 -19.24 -17.24
N ILE A 135 -5.28 -18.09 -17.61
CA ILE A 135 -6.54 -18.04 -18.34
C ILE A 135 -6.30 -17.56 -19.77
N MET A 136 -7.09 -18.10 -20.69
CA MET A 136 -7.10 -17.77 -22.11
C MET A 136 -8.50 -17.39 -22.54
N VAL A 137 -8.61 -16.40 -23.41
CA VAL A 137 -9.88 -16.04 -24.05
C VAL A 137 -9.89 -16.61 -25.47
N PRO A 138 -10.80 -17.55 -25.81
CA PRO A 138 -10.77 -18.26 -27.10
C PRO A 138 -11.02 -17.38 -28.34
N SER A 139 -11.64 -16.21 -28.17
CA SER A 139 -12.09 -15.36 -29.30
C SER A 139 -11.85 -13.87 -29.09
N ALA A 140 -10.94 -13.50 -28.20
CA ALA A 140 -10.51 -12.12 -28.03
C ALA A 140 -9.04 -12.04 -28.35
N GLU A 141 -8.61 -11.02 -29.07
CA GLU A 141 -7.22 -10.76 -29.38
C GLU A 141 -6.56 -9.96 -28.19
N PHE A 142 -5.25 -9.65 -28.15
CA PHE A 142 -4.63 -9.08 -26.92
C PHE A 142 -4.04 -7.69 -27.07
N GLU A 143 -4.75 -6.73 -26.51
CA GLU A 143 -4.20 -5.48 -26.02
C GLU A 143 -4.65 -5.36 -24.56
N PHE A 144 -3.82 -4.80 -23.67
CA PHE A 144 -4.28 -4.35 -22.35
C PHE A 144 -4.60 -2.86 -22.41
N PRO A 145 -5.75 -2.45 -22.98
CA PRO A 145 -6.20 -1.08 -22.81
C PRO A 145 -6.52 -0.87 -21.33
N LEU A 146 -5.69 -0.08 -20.70
CA LEU A 146 -5.93 0.47 -19.38
C LEU A 146 -7.02 1.53 -19.55
N TYR A 147 -8.13 1.34 -18.86
CA TYR A 147 -9.20 2.32 -18.77
C TYR A 147 -9.15 2.98 -17.40
N PHE A 148 -9.40 4.28 -17.37
CA PHE A 148 -9.58 5.05 -16.15
C PHE A 148 -10.99 5.64 -16.13
N GLN A 149 -11.82 5.24 -15.15
CA GLN A 149 -13.23 5.67 -15.08
C GLN A 149 -13.96 5.49 -16.43
N ASP A 150 -13.77 4.32 -17.06
CA ASP A 150 -14.30 3.96 -18.39
C ASP A 150 -13.74 4.78 -19.59
N VAL A 151 -12.70 5.59 -19.37
CA VAL A 151 -11.97 6.33 -20.42
C VAL A 151 -10.73 5.57 -20.84
N TYR A 152 -10.58 5.28 -22.14
CA TYR A 152 -9.38 4.65 -22.70
C TYR A 152 -8.14 5.50 -22.41
N PHE A 153 -7.13 4.89 -21.80
CA PHE A 153 -5.88 5.57 -21.47
C PHE A 153 -4.72 5.10 -22.34
N TYR A 154 -4.33 3.84 -22.23
CA TYR A 154 -3.14 3.30 -22.90
C TYR A 154 -3.25 1.80 -23.11
N THR A 155 -2.67 1.31 -24.19
CA THR A 155 -2.59 -0.12 -24.46
C THR A 155 -1.21 -0.67 -24.15
N VAL A 156 -1.11 -1.64 -23.24
CA VAL A 156 0.10 -2.48 -23.12
C VAL A 156 0.02 -3.63 -24.14
N ARG A 157 1.07 -3.77 -24.94
CA ARG A 157 1.23 -4.84 -25.94
C ARG A 157 2.34 -5.81 -25.49
N PRO A 158 2.01 -6.83 -24.69
CA PRO A 158 3.01 -7.80 -24.26
C PRO A 158 3.46 -8.64 -25.44
N GLN A 159 4.74 -9.00 -25.47
CA GLN A 159 5.21 -10.02 -26.41
C GLN A 159 4.70 -11.39 -25.94
N TYR A 160 4.19 -12.19 -26.87
CA TYR A 160 3.67 -13.52 -26.56
C TYR A 160 4.73 -14.37 -25.85
N ARG A 161 4.36 -14.96 -24.71
CA ARG A 161 5.24 -15.74 -23.80
C ARG A 161 6.37 -14.95 -23.13
N ASN A 162 6.34 -13.62 -23.15
CA ASN A 162 7.26 -12.79 -22.36
C ASN A 162 6.51 -12.09 -21.21
N CYS A 163 7.17 -11.98 -20.06
CA CYS A 163 6.69 -11.16 -18.97
C CYS A 163 6.82 -9.68 -19.34
N THR A 164 5.73 -8.92 -19.16
CA THR A 164 5.70 -7.48 -19.41
C THR A 164 5.41 -6.76 -18.10
N SER A 165 6.32 -5.91 -17.65
CA SER A 165 6.11 -4.99 -16.52
C SER A 165 5.83 -3.60 -17.09
N PHE A 166 4.78 -2.93 -16.60
CA PHE A 166 4.37 -1.60 -17.04
C PHE A 166 3.96 -0.76 -15.83
N GLY A 167 4.63 0.38 -15.65
CA GLY A 167 4.33 1.34 -14.59
C GLY A 167 3.48 2.49 -15.13
N ILE A 168 2.46 2.87 -14.38
CA ILE A 168 1.56 3.96 -14.73
C ILE A 168 1.05 4.66 -13.47
N GLN A 169 0.87 5.97 -13.55
CA GLN A 169 0.42 6.79 -12.44
C GLN A 169 -1.05 7.19 -12.65
N PHE A 170 -1.90 6.88 -11.66
CA PHE A 170 -3.31 7.23 -11.66
C PHE A 170 -3.72 7.93 -10.36
N ILE A 171 -4.93 8.47 -10.34
CA ILE A 171 -5.49 9.20 -9.21
C ILE A 171 -6.44 8.30 -8.38
N ASP A 172 -7.02 7.25 -8.98
CA ASP A 172 -7.96 6.29 -8.34
C ASP A 172 -7.64 4.83 -8.72
N ASP A 173 -8.31 3.87 -8.06
CA ASP A 173 -8.18 2.42 -8.28
C ASP A 173 -8.43 2.01 -9.75
N PRO A 174 -7.44 1.42 -10.45
CA PRO A 174 -7.59 1.06 -11.85
C PRO A 174 -8.34 -0.27 -12.02
N ALA A 175 -9.28 -0.29 -12.96
CA ALA A 175 -9.85 -1.53 -13.49
C ALA A 175 -9.03 -1.96 -14.73
N VAL A 176 -8.50 -3.19 -14.70
CA VAL A 176 -7.74 -3.77 -15.82
C VAL A 176 -8.66 -4.68 -16.62
N TYR A 177 -8.86 -4.37 -17.91
CA TYR A 177 -9.69 -5.16 -18.81
C TYR A 177 -8.86 -5.81 -19.92
N LEU A 178 -9.29 -6.99 -20.35
CA LEU A 178 -8.73 -7.68 -21.51
C LEU A 178 -9.65 -7.43 -22.72
N ILE A 179 -9.14 -6.78 -23.77
CA ILE A 179 -9.96 -6.46 -24.96
C ILE A 179 -9.35 -7.03 -26.24
N PRO A 180 -10.16 -7.62 -27.14
CA PRO A 180 -9.75 -7.98 -28.48
C PRO A 180 -9.16 -6.83 -29.33
N ASN A 181 -7.89 -6.94 -29.78
CA ASN A 181 -7.38 -6.38 -31.05
C ASN A 181 -6.53 -7.33 -31.97
N LYS A 182 -6.87 -7.44 -33.28
CA LYS A 182 -6.38 -8.35 -34.35
C LYS A 182 -5.05 -9.08 -34.09
N SER A 183 -5.16 -10.30 -33.59
CA SER A 183 -4.07 -11.25 -33.34
C SER A 183 -4.43 -12.63 -33.89
N ASP A 184 -3.47 -13.33 -34.49
CA ASP A 184 -3.63 -14.71 -34.95
C ASP A 184 -3.44 -15.74 -33.81
N LEU A 185 -3.06 -15.29 -32.61
CA LEU A 185 -2.85 -16.13 -31.42
C LEU A 185 -3.79 -15.72 -30.28
N PRO A 186 -4.34 -16.70 -29.53
CA PRO A 186 -5.20 -16.42 -28.38
C PRO A 186 -4.41 -15.83 -27.19
N PRO A 187 -4.97 -14.86 -26.46
CA PRO A 187 -4.38 -14.19 -25.31
C PRO A 187 -4.27 -15.15 -24.13
N ILE A 188 -3.22 -14.96 -23.34
CA ILE A 188 -2.97 -15.73 -22.14
C ILE A 188 -2.47 -14.78 -21.07
N ILE A 189 -3.05 -14.85 -19.87
CA ILE A 189 -2.52 -14.20 -18.67
C ILE A 189 -2.32 -15.22 -17.57
N ASN A 190 -1.11 -15.27 -17.03
CA ASN A 190 -0.74 -16.16 -15.93
C ASN A 190 -0.96 -15.47 -14.58
N SER A 191 -0.36 -14.29 -14.41
CA SER A 191 -0.33 -13.61 -13.13
C SER A 191 -0.24 -12.10 -13.32
N ILE A 192 -0.65 -11.35 -12.29
CA ILE A 192 -0.58 -9.89 -12.27
C ILE A 192 -0.28 -9.40 -10.86
N GLU A 193 0.53 -8.35 -10.76
CA GLU A 193 0.74 -7.59 -9.54
C GLU A 193 0.36 -6.13 -9.82
N VAL A 194 -0.48 -5.55 -8.96
CA VAL A 194 -0.90 -4.16 -9.11
C VAL A 194 -0.67 -3.42 -7.80
N TYR A 195 0.04 -2.31 -7.92
CA TYR A 195 0.43 -1.46 -6.81
C TYR A 195 -0.14 -0.07 -6.99
N ASP A 196 -0.51 0.52 -5.88
CA ASP A 196 -0.75 1.95 -5.76
C ASP A 196 0.45 2.60 -5.08
N SER A 197 1.02 3.63 -5.69
CA SER A 197 1.97 4.49 -4.98
C SER A 197 1.14 5.18 -3.90
N GLY A 198 1.37 4.90 -2.61
CA GLY A 198 0.56 5.34 -1.47
C GLY A 198 0.54 6.85 -1.21
N TYR A 199 0.54 7.66 -2.26
CA TYR A 199 -0.03 8.99 -2.34
C TYR A 199 -1.54 8.88 -2.15
N ILE A 200 -1.96 8.75 -0.90
CA ILE A 200 -3.21 9.40 -0.51
C ILE A 200 -2.99 10.90 -0.78
N HIS A 201 -3.54 11.39 -1.90
CA HIS A 201 -3.50 12.73 -2.46
C HIS A 201 -2.65 13.80 -1.73
N GLY A 202 -1.45 14.12 -2.22
CA GLY A 202 -0.78 15.40 -1.90
C GLY A 202 -0.42 15.67 -0.43
N TYR A 203 -0.56 14.70 0.49
CA TYR A 203 -0.26 14.86 1.90
C TYR A 203 1.14 14.32 2.22
N ARG A 204 2.14 15.17 2.55
CA ARG A 204 3.31 14.67 3.28
C ARG A 204 2.91 14.42 4.74
N ALA A 205 3.61 13.48 5.37
CA ALA A 205 3.51 13.21 6.81
C ALA A 205 3.65 14.50 7.63
N THR A 206 3.17 14.49 8.87
CA THR A 206 3.48 15.58 9.82
C THR A 206 4.99 15.74 9.91
N SER A 207 5.50 16.99 10.00
CA SER A 207 6.94 17.22 10.14
C SER A 207 7.51 16.36 11.27
N GLN A 208 8.67 15.71 11.05
CA GLN A 208 9.26 14.86 12.08
C GLN A 208 9.54 15.66 13.36
N ASP A 209 9.99 16.91 13.23
CA ASP A 209 10.20 17.80 14.37
C ASP A 209 8.92 17.96 15.21
N ASP A 210 7.76 18.03 14.55
CA ASP A 210 6.46 18.16 15.23
C ASP A 210 6.00 16.83 15.84
N VAL A 211 6.26 15.70 15.17
CA VAL A 211 6.02 14.36 15.71
C VAL A 211 6.86 14.14 16.98
N ASP A 212 8.15 14.44 16.92
CA ASP A 212 9.08 14.26 18.02
C ASP A 212 8.76 15.21 19.18
N GLY A 213 8.39 16.47 18.90
CA GLY A 213 8.02 17.43 19.93
C GLY A 213 6.69 17.12 20.60
N SER A 214 5.69 16.68 19.82
CA SER A 214 4.41 16.23 20.37
C SER A 214 4.62 14.96 21.22
N LYS A 215 5.48 14.05 20.78
CA LYS A 215 5.88 12.86 21.54
C LYS A 215 6.59 13.22 22.84
N ALA A 216 7.51 14.18 22.83
CA ALA A 216 8.20 14.62 24.05
C ALA A 216 7.21 15.13 25.11
N ILE A 217 6.18 15.87 24.69
CA ILE A 217 5.10 16.33 25.58
C ILE A 217 4.26 15.16 26.09
N ILE A 218 3.83 14.26 25.21
CA ILE A 218 3.06 13.06 25.58
C ILE A 218 3.82 12.23 26.63
N ASP A 219 5.10 11.96 26.37
CA ASP A 219 5.96 11.15 27.23
C ASP A 219 6.24 11.86 28.58
N GLY A 220 6.16 13.19 28.63
CA GLY A 220 6.40 14.00 29.81
C GLY A 220 5.27 14.01 30.85
N PHE A 221 4.05 13.59 30.47
CA PHE A 221 2.88 13.64 31.35
C PHE A 221 2.14 12.29 31.36
N GLU A 222 1.91 11.74 32.55
CA GLU A 222 1.22 10.45 32.73
C GLU A 222 -0.21 10.48 32.16
N GLN A 223 -0.88 11.63 32.26
CA GLN A 223 -2.24 11.85 31.76
C GLN A 223 -2.35 11.75 30.24
N LEU A 224 -1.24 11.92 29.52
CA LEU A 224 -1.21 11.99 28.06
C LEU A 224 -0.76 10.68 27.41
N GLN A 225 -0.39 9.65 28.18
CA GLN A 225 0.25 8.43 27.66
C GLN A 225 -0.58 7.64 26.63
N GLN A 226 -1.88 7.88 26.55
CA GLN A 226 -2.77 7.27 25.53
C GLN A 226 -2.98 8.15 24.29
N TRP A 227 -2.32 9.30 24.22
CA TRP A 227 -2.51 10.27 23.15
C TRP A 227 -1.50 10.04 22.02
N SER A 228 -1.78 10.62 20.86
CA SER A 228 -0.87 10.64 19.72
C SER A 228 -0.69 12.07 19.19
N GLY A 229 0.41 12.28 18.48
CA GLY A 229 1.02 13.59 18.21
C GLY A 229 1.18 13.96 16.74
N ALA A 230 0.46 13.31 15.83
CA ALA A 230 0.53 13.60 14.39
C ALA A 230 -0.68 14.42 13.91
N CYS A 231 -0.47 15.34 12.98
CA CYS A 231 -1.53 16.16 12.37
C CYS A 231 -2.46 15.38 11.43
N LEU A 232 -2.05 14.18 10.99
CA LEU A 232 -2.84 13.37 10.06
C LEU A 232 -3.59 12.26 10.80
N PRO A 233 -4.82 11.90 10.34
CA PRO A 233 -5.57 12.53 9.25
C PRO A 233 -6.17 13.89 9.66
N LEU A 234 -6.04 14.92 8.82
CA LEU A 234 -6.51 16.28 9.13
C LEU A 234 -8.04 16.38 9.26
N SER A 235 -8.81 15.49 8.63
CA SER A 235 -10.27 15.38 8.80
C SER A 235 -10.70 14.96 10.21
N SER A 236 -9.77 14.44 11.01
CA SER A 236 -9.98 13.97 12.38
C SER A 236 -8.72 14.22 13.21
N SER A 237 -8.10 15.39 13.06
CA SER A 237 -6.93 15.75 13.87
C SER A 237 -7.26 15.68 15.37
N TRP A 238 -6.25 15.36 16.18
CA TRP A 238 -6.44 15.20 17.62
C TRP A 238 -7.02 16.46 18.24
N GLN A 239 -8.00 16.32 19.14
CA GLN A 239 -8.70 17.45 19.78
C GLN A 239 -7.76 18.42 20.51
N TRP A 240 -6.56 17.96 20.87
CA TRP A 240 -5.53 18.75 21.54
C TRP A 240 -4.53 19.42 20.59
N LEU A 241 -4.58 19.17 19.28
CA LEU A 241 -3.68 19.74 18.28
C LEU A 241 -4.45 20.61 17.28
N THR A 242 -3.88 21.75 16.92
CA THR A 242 -4.28 22.49 15.71
C THR A 242 -3.14 22.49 14.72
N CYS A 243 -3.44 22.14 13.46
CA CYS A 243 -2.45 21.98 12.42
C CYS A 243 -2.65 22.98 11.27
N SER A 244 -1.56 23.32 10.58
CA SER A 244 -1.60 24.21 9.42
C SER A 244 -2.41 23.64 8.26
N GLU A 245 -2.94 24.51 7.39
CA GLU A 245 -3.57 24.09 6.14
C GLU A 245 -2.59 23.37 5.19
N PHE A 246 -3.16 22.61 4.27
CA PHE A 246 -2.49 21.57 3.51
C PHE A 246 -1.42 22.12 2.55
N TYR A 247 -0.29 21.41 2.53
CA TYR A 247 0.81 21.43 1.55
C TYR A 247 2.08 22.26 1.90
N PRO A 248 3.29 21.69 1.76
CA PRO A 248 3.59 20.31 1.39
C PRO A 248 3.52 19.33 2.57
N THR A 249 3.76 19.78 3.82
CA THR A 249 3.78 18.99 5.07
C THR A 249 2.97 19.75 6.12
N PRO A 250 1.96 19.15 6.78
CA PRO A 250 1.24 19.81 7.85
C PRO A 250 2.14 19.94 9.09
N ASN A 251 2.12 21.12 9.70
CA ASN A 251 2.83 21.40 10.93
C ASN A 251 1.87 21.63 12.09
N VAL A 252 2.30 21.27 13.31
CA VAL A 252 1.55 21.60 14.53
C VAL A 252 1.73 23.09 14.81
N THR A 253 0.61 23.81 14.86
CA THR A 253 0.58 25.27 15.03
C THR A 253 0.11 25.70 16.41
N SER A 254 -0.68 24.87 17.10
CA SER A 254 -1.03 25.09 18.49
C SER A 254 -1.35 23.77 19.20
N MET A 255 -1.27 23.80 20.52
CA MET A 255 -1.60 22.68 21.40
C MET A 255 -2.51 23.15 22.52
N ASN A 256 -3.63 22.45 22.74
CA ASN A 256 -4.50 22.68 23.87
C ASN A 256 -4.18 21.69 25.00
N LEU A 257 -3.43 22.16 25.99
CA LEU A 257 -3.08 21.38 27.19
C LEU A 257 -3.95 21.75 28.40
N SER A 258 -4.97 22.58 28.22
CA SER A 258 -5.82 23.07 29.30
C SER A 258 -6.84 22.02 29.75
N GLY A 259 -7.17 22.00 31.05
CA GLY A 259 -8.23 21.13 31.58
C GLY A 259 -7.83 19.66 31.84
N TYR A 260 -6.58 19.27 31.51
CA TYR A 260 -6.10 17.89 31.69
C TYR A 260 -5.36 17.62 33.01
N GLY A 261 -5.29 18.62 33.91
CA GLY A 261 -4.69 18.45 35.24
C GLY A 261 -3.21 18.04 35.21
N LEU A 262 -2.47 18.49 34.19
CA LEU A 262 -1.06 18.14 33.98
C LEU A 262 -0.21 18.60 35.16
N GLN A 263 0.66 17.72 35.64
CA GLN A 263 1.59 17.99 36.74
C GLN A 263 2.99 17.54 36.31
N GLY A 264 3.99 18.39 36.53
CA GLY A 264 5.37 18.08 36.18
C GLY A 264 6.10 19.25 35.53
N HIS A 265 7.33 18.98 35.09
CA HIS A 265 8.10 19.92 34.29
C HIS A 265 7.71 19.78 32.81
N LEU A 266 7.67 20.91 32.12
CA LEU A 266 7.39 20.92 30.69
C LEU A 266 8.65 20.46 29.93
N PRO A 267 8.57 19.39 29.11
CA PRO A 267 9.71 18.90 28.34
C PRO A 267 10.10 19.87 27.23
N ASP A 268 11.31 19.70 26.68
CA ASP A 268 11.77 20.50 25.55
C ASP A 268 11.09 20.04 24.24
N PHE A 269 10.42 20.98 23.58
CA PHE A 269 9.81 20.82 22.25
C PHE A 269 10.21 21.96 21.31
N SER A 270 11.36 22.60 21.54
CA SER A 270 11.86 23.74 20.78
C SER A 270 12.07 23.49 19.28
N GLN A 271 12.13 22.23 18.85
CA GLN A 271 12.15 21.81 17.45
C GLN A 271 10.84 22.13 16.70
N MET A 272 9.73 22.32 17.41
CA MET A 272 8.41 22.59 16.82
C MET A 272 8.28 24.05 16.37
N ARG A 273 8.86 24.37 15.20
CA ARG A 273 9.05 25.76 14.74
C ARG A 273 7.77 26.49 14.34
N ALA A 274 6.69 25.76 14.07
CA ALA A 274 5.42 26.33 13.63
C ALA A 274 4.48 26.69 14.79
N LEU A 275 4.82 26.29 16.03
CA LEU A 275 4.03 26.61 17.22
C LEU A 275 3.93 28.12 17.40
N LYS A 276 2.70 28.59 17.55
CA LYS A 276 2.40 29.98 17.89
C LYS A 276 1.91 30.05 19.32
N THR A 277 2.38 31.03 20.07
CA THR A 277 1.77 31.41 21.36
C THR A 277 0.41 32.04 21.07
N MET A 278 -0.65 31.45 21.59
CA MET A 278 -1.99 32.05 21.59
C MET A 278 -2.16 33.03 22.75
#